data_AF-A0A968LMQ8-F1
#
_entry.id   AF-A0A968LMQ8-F1
#
_cell.length_a   1.000
_cell.length_b   1.000
_cell.length_c   1.000
_cell.angle_alpha   90.00
_cell.angle_beta   90.00
_cell.angle_gamma   90.00
#
_symmetry.space_group_name_H-M   'P 1'
#
loop_
_entity.id
_entity.type
_entity.pdbx_description
1 polymer ?
#
loop_
_entity_poly.entity_id
_entity_poly.type
_entity_poly.pdbx_seq_one_letter_code
_entity_poly.pdbx_strand_id
1 'polypeptide(L)'
;MNGKVSAWLRDDKESQALEVAGGKTAKARTAFSGRNAQGWIGYFKGLLEVELELAKKPRNWWIGDPAVSPDGEAVYFALNGGNSGGAAGNTQSVLFKLESRTDRVTPLKRLPIFEGRLPSFQVSPDGKKLLSRGSFHISAAENPSFVEVVNLETAKVTGLAWEKLAPSQKGRLTSLVQGVCWLRDSRTVAISGAEYDISSFDNATDSNWEIEIPRFPQEFSIYLIDTVTGKLTRRIAGASSPSCR
;
A
#
# COMPACT_ATOMS: atom_id res chain seq x y z
N MET A 1 -37.76 -22.98 9.82
CA MET A 1 -36.28 -23.03 9.68
C MET A 1 -35.92 -22.78 8.23
N ASN A 2 -34.92 -21.91 8.02
CA ASN A 2 -34.10 -21.71 6.82
C ASN A 2 -34.72 -20.98 5.61
N GLY A 3 -34.81 -19.66 5.72
CA GLY A 3 -34.83 -18.72 4.59
C GLY A 3 -33.41 -18.24 4.26
N LYS A 4 -33.08 -18.24 2.97
CA LYS A 4 -31.82 -17.78 2.39
C LYS A 4 -31.55 -16.30 2.71
N VAL A 5 -30.31 -15.97 3.06
CA VAL A 5 -29.78 -14.60 2.95
C VAL A 5 -28.70 -14.62 1.88
N SER A 6 -29.04 -14.08 0.71
CA SER A 6 -28.13 -13.61 -0.32
C SER A 6 -27.99 -12.09 -0.21
N ALA A 7 -26.90 -11.57 -0.76
CA ALA A 7 -26.50 -10.16 -0.89
C ALA A 7 -25.60 -9.66 0.24
N TRP A 8 -24.31 -9.50 -0.07
CA TRP A 8 -23.44 -8.35 0.25
C TRP A 8 -22.14 -8.52 -0.55
N LEU A 9 -22.13 -8.06 -1.79
CA LEU A 9 -20.92 -7.63 -2.50
C LEU A 9 -21.24 -6.23 -3.00
N ARG A 10 -20.58 -5.22 -2.40
CA ARG A 10 -20.75 -3.80 -2.76
C ARG A 10 -20.07 -3.51 -4.10
N ASP A 11 -20.87 -2.93 -5.01
CA ASP A 11 -20.61 -1.92 -6.03
C ASP A 11 -19.51 -2.14 -7.11
N ASP A 12 -19.93 -2.71 -8.24
CA ASP A 12 -20.09 -2.18 -9.62
C ASP A 12 -19.16 -1.08 -10.20
N LYS A 13 -18.25 -0.46 -9.45
CA LYS A 13 -17.27 0.52 -9.98
C LYS A 13 -15.86 -0.05 -10.18
N GLU A 14 -15.55 -1.23 -9.64
CA GLU A 14 -14.29 -1.94 -9.91
C GLU A 14 -14.27 -2.67 -11.27
N SER A 15 -15.44 -2.89 -11.87
CA SER A 15 -15.65 -3.63 -13.12
C SER A 15 -14.93 -3.01 -14.32
N GLN A 16 -14.74 -1.69 -14.33
CA GLN A 16 -14.19 -0.97 -15.49
C GLN A 16 -12.65 -0.89 -15.50
N ALA A 17 -11.97 -1.10 -14.36
CA ALA A 17 -10.51 -1.22 -14.33
C ALA A 17 -10.02 -2.63 -14.78
N LEU A 18 -10.93 -3.61 -14.78
CA LEU A 18 -10.65 -5.02 -15.08
C LEU A 18 -10.62 -5.35 -16.58
N GLU A 19 -11.08 -4.46 -17.45
CA GLU A 19 -11.08 -4.67 -18.90
C GLU A 19 -9.73 -4.35 -19.56
N VAL A 20 -8.91 -3.48 -18.94
CA VAL A 20 -7.60 -3.07 -19.50
C VAL A 20 -6.44 -3.96 -18.98
N ALA A 21 -6.63 -4.67 -17.87
CA ALA A 21 -5.70 -5.67 -17.34
C ALA A 21 -6.26 -7.09 -17.55
N GLY A 22 -6.41 -7.49 -18.83
CA GLY A 22 -7.18 -8.65 -19.28
C GLY A 22 -7.11 -9.90 -18.41
N GLY A 23 -8.27 -10.34 -17.88
CA GLY A 23 -8.60 -11.70 -17.42
C GLY A 23 -7.80 -12.29 -16.24
N LYS A 24 -6.57 -11.86 -15.98
CA LYS A 24 -5.63 -12.48 -15.03
C LYS A 24 -5.80 -11.95 -13.60
N THR A 25 -6.11 -10.67 -13.44
CA THR A 25 -6.44 -10.06 -12.13
C THR A 25 -7.77 -10.57 -11.57
N ALA A 26 -8.77 -10.77 -12.44
CA ALA A 26 -10.02 -11.44 -12.08
C ALA A 26 -9.78 -12.88 -11.60
N LYS A 27 -8.89 -13.64 -12.27
CA LYS A 27 -8.49 -14.99 -11.82
C LYS A 27 -7.78 -14.96 -10.47
N ALA A 28 -6.87 -14.01 -10.23
CA ALA A 28 -6.21 -13.90 -8.93
C ALA A 28 -7.23 -13.67 -7.81
N ARG A 29 -8.13 -12.67 -7.93
CA ARG A 29 -9.20 -12.46 -6.93
C ARG A 29 -10.12 -13.69 -6.81
N THR A 30 -10.49 -14.33 -7.91
CA THR A 30 -11.35 -15.54 -7.90
C THR A 30 -10.66 -16.74 -7.23
N ALA A 31 -9.35 -16.90 -7.41
CA ALA A 31 -8.55 -17.94 -6.76
C ALA A 31 -8.47 -17.75 -5.23
N PHE A 32 -8.59 -16.50 -4.76
CA PHE A 32 -8.60 -16.15 -3.33
C PHE A 32 -10.01 -16.07 -2.72
N SER A 33 -11.06 -15.79 -3.50
CA SER A 33 -12.44 -15.62 -3.01
C SER A 33 -13.28 -16.91 -2.99
N GLY A 34 -12.75 -18.03 -3.51
CA GLY A 34 -13.44 -19.33 -3.57
C GLY A 34 -13.13 -20.29 -2.40
N ARG A 35 -13.73 -21.49 -2.44
CA ARG A 35 -13.63 -22.62 -1.45
C ARG A 35 -12.19 -23.11 -1.13
N ASN A 36 -11.16 -22.47 -1.67
CA ASN A 36 -9.75 -22.76 -1.40
C ASN A 36 -9.14 -21.88 -0.31
N ALA A 37 -9.90 -20.98 0.31
CA ALA A 37 -9.43 -20.19 1.47
C ALA A 37 -8.83 -21.09 2.57
N GLN A 38 -9.41 -22.26 2.85
CA GLN A 38 -8.82 -23.24 3.79
C GLN A 38 -7.42 -23.74 3.37
N GLY A 39 -7.18 -23.99 2.09
CA GLY A 39 -5.87 -24.43 1.58
C GLY A 39 -4.81 -23.35 1.70
N TRP A 40 -5.20 -22.11 1.40
CA TRP A 40 -4.37 -20.92 1.57
C TRP A 40 -4.08 -20.61 3.04
N ILE A 41 -5.06 -20.75 3.93
CA ILE A 41 -4.89 -20.61 5.38
C ILE A 41 -3.79 -21.57 5.87
N GLY A 42 -3.76 -22.82 5.41
CA GLY A 42 -2.71 -23.78 5.74
C GLY A 42 -1.32 -23.32 5.26
N TYR A 43 -1.23 -22.87 4.01
CA TYR A 43 0.01 -22.40 3.40
C TYR A 43 0.57 -21.13 4.08
N PHE A 44 -0.29 -20.19 4.45
CA PHE A 44 0.12 -18.91 5.05
C PHE A 44 0.36 -18.98 6.57
N LYS A 45 -0.16 -19.99 7.27
CA LYS A 45 0.06 -20.19 8.73
C LYS A 45 1.52 -20.28 9.13
N GLY A 46 2.40 -20.82 8.28
CA GLY A 46 3.84 -20.87 8.55
C GLY A 46 4.56 -19.52 8.29
N LEU A 47 3.92 -18.62 7.55
CA LEU A 47 4.52 -17.39 7.06
C LEU A 47 4.10 -16.14 7.84
N LEU A 48 2.98 -16.21 8.57
CA LEU A 48 2.40 -15.10 9.33
C LEU A 48 2.08 -15.54 10.76
N GLU A 49 2.35 -14.67 11.72
CA GLU A 49 1.90 -14.83 13.10
C GLU A 49 0.43 -14.40 13.17
N VAL A 50 -0.46 -15.29 12.75
CA VAL A 50 -1.90 -15.02 12.70
C VAL A 50 -2.58 -15.60 13.93
N GLU A 51 -3.41 -14.80 14.60
CA GLU A 51 -4.37 -15.32 15.56
C GLU A 51 -5.38 -16.24 14.84
N LEU A 52 -5.32 -17.54 15.16
CA LEU A 52 -6.00 -18.59 14.41
C LEU A 52 -7.52 -18.38 14.30
N GLU A 53 -8.15 -17.72 15.28
CA GLU A 53 -9.59 -17.42 15.25
C GLU A 53 -9.95 -16.31 14.27
N LEU A 54 -9.09 -15.29 14.12
CA LEU A 54 -9.30 -14.22 13.14
C LEU A 54 -9.09 -14.75 11.71
N ALA A 55 -8.09 -15.63 11.53
CA ALA A 55 -7.81 -16.27 10.24
C ALA A 55 -8.99 -17.08 9.68
N LYS A 56 -9.86 -17.61 10.54
CA LYS A 56 -11.04 -18.42 10.13
C LYS A 56 -12.13 -17.60 9.46
N LYS A 57 -12.16 -16.28 9.65
CA LYS A 57 -13.24 -15.42 9.14
C LYS A 57 -12.83 -14.81 7.79
N PRO A 58 -13.47 -15.18 6.66
CA PRO A 58 -13.10 -14.66 5.33
C PRO A 58 -13.06 -13.13 5.25
N ARG A 59 -13.94 -12.44 5.98
CA ARG A 59 -14.01 -10.96 6.04
C ARG A 59 -12.73 -10.28 6.57
N ASN A 60 -11.87 -11.03 7.26
CA ASN A 60 -10.62 -10.51 7.81
C ASN A 60 -9.46 -10.60 6.80
N TRP A 61 -9.65 -11.27 5.66
CA TRP A 61 -8.63 -11.39 4.62
C TRP A 61 -8.77 -10.28 3.61
N TRP A 62 -7.69 -9.52 3.41
CA TRP A 62 -7.60 -8.48 2.40
C TRP A 62 -6.38 -8.69 1.52
N ILE A 63 -6.56 -8.39 0.25
CA ILE A 63 -5.51 -8.39 -0.77
C ILE A 63 -5.34 -6.94 -1.20
N GLY A 64 -4.10 -6.45 -1.16
CA GLY A 64 -3.77 -5.10 -1.59
C GLY A 64 -3.83 -4.98 -3.10
N ASP A 65 -3.80 -3.74 -3.59
CA ASP A 65 -3.79 -3.49 -5.04
C ASP A 65 -2.57 -4.17 -5.68
N PRO A 66 -2.78 -5.05 -6.68
CA PRO A 66 -1.68 -5.77 -7.31
C PRO A 66 -0.88 -4.85 -8.24
N ALA A 67 0.41 -5.12 -8.36
CA ALA A 67 1.28 -4.52 -9.37
C ALA A 67 1.77 -5.60 -10.35
N VAL A 68 1.61 -5.37 -11.65
CA VAL A 68 2.05 -6.29 -12.70
C VAL A 68 3.45 -5.87 -13.15
N SER A 69 4.34 -6.84 -13.36
CA SER A 69 5.67 -6.57 -13.93
C SER A 69 5.54 -6.05 -15.38
N PRO A 70 6.50 -5.23 -15.86
CA PRO A 70 6.46 -4.70 -17.23
C PRO A 70 6.37 -5.78 -18.32
N ASP A 71 6.94 -6.97 -18.08
CA ASP A 71 6.88 -8.13 -18.97
C ASP A 71 5.59 -8.96 -18.84
N GLY A 72 4.73 -8.67 -17.85
CA GLY A 72 3.51 -9.42 -17.56
C GLY A 72 3.72 -10.81 -16.95
N GLU A 73 4.96 -11.19 -16.64
CA GLU A 73 5.31 -12.53 -16.15
C GLU A 73 5.10 -12.69 -14.65
N ALA A 74 4.96 -11.60 -13.91
CA ALA A 74 4.74 -11.61 -12.47
C ALA A 74 3.67 -10.59 -12.03
N VAL A 75 2.96 -10.94 -10.96
CA VAL A 75 2.05 -10.06 -10.23
C VAL A 75 2.50 -10.01 -8.76
N TYR A 76 2.65 -8.80 -8.23
CA TYR A 76 3.04 -8.54 -6.85
C TYR A 76 1.86 -8.02 -6.06
N PHE A 77 1.62 -8.55 -4.86
CA PHE A 77 0.50 -8.12 -4.02
C PHE A 77 0.82 -8.35 -2.54
N ALA A 78 0.13 -7.62 -1.67
CA ALA A 78 0.18 -7.82 -0.24
C ALA A 78 -1.05 -8.58 0.23
N LEU A 79 -0.87 -9.43 1.23
CA LEU A 79 -1.95 -10.11 1.92
C LEU A 79 -1.74 -9.96 3.43
N ASN A 80 -2.80 -9.61 4.14
CA ASN A 80 -2.74 -9.39 5.58
C ASN A 80 -2.80 -10.69 6.42
N GLY A 81 -3.20 -11.81 5.81
CA GLY A 81 -3.26 -13.08 6.52
C GLY A 81 -4.44 -13.24 7.47
N GLY A 82 -5.48 -12.41 7.40
CA GLY A 82 -6.68 -12.61 8.21
C GLY A 82 -6.67 -11.96 9.60
N ASN A 83 -5.72 -11.06 9.88
CA ASN A 83 -5.78 -10.14 11.02
C ASN A 83 -6.79 -9.01 10.74
N SER A 84 -7.52 -8.58 11.77
CA SER A 84 -8.59 -7.58 11.66
C SER A 84 -8.08 -6.32 10.96
N GLY A 85 -8.74 -5.94 9.88
CA GLY A 85 -8.37 -4.74 9.15
C GLY A 85 -9.23 -3.53 9.52
N GLY A 86 -8.72 -2.33 9.21
CA GLY A 86 -9.36 -1.04 9.49
C GLY A 86 -8.64 -0.23 10.57
N ALA A 87 -9.19 0.93 10.93
CA ALA A 87 -8.64 1.87 11.93
C ALA A 87 -8.38 1.26 13.33
N ALA A 88 -8.90 0.06 13.60
CA ALA A 88 -8.83 -0.63 14.89
C ALA A 88 -7.82 -1.79 14.93
N GLY A 89 -7.07 -2.07 13.86
CA GLY A 89 -6.26 -3.29 13.76
C GLY A 89 -4.85 -3.10 13.22
N ASN A 90 -3.87 -3.40 14.08
CA ASN A 90 -2.51 -3.71 13.67
C ASN A 90 -2.52 -4.91 12.71
N THR A 91 -2.08 -4.69 11.49
CA THR A 91 -2.18 -5.64 10.39
C THR A 91 -0.76 -5.96 9.91
N GLN A 92 -0.25 -7.14 10.26
CA GLN A 92 0.95 -7.68 9.62
C GLN A 92 0.59 -8.17 8.23
N SER A 93 1.43 -7.89 7.23
CA SER A 93 1.20 -8.33 5.86
C SER A 93 2.44 -8.99 5.27
N VAL A 94 2.26 -9.81 4.24
CA VAL A 94 3.38 -10.36 3.45
C VAL A 94 3.21 -9.92 2.00
N LEU A 95 4.33 -9.52 1.40
CA LEU A 95 4.46 -9.30 -0.03
C LEU A 95 4.67 -10.64 -0.74
N PHE A 96 3.84 -10.92 -1.73
CA PHE A 96 3.89 -12.12 -2.56
C PHE A 96 4.23 -11.79 -4.01
N LYS A 97 4.80 -12.78 -4.70
CA LYS A 97 4.93 -12.85 -6.15
C LYS A 97 4.07 -14.01 -6.66
N LEU A 98 3.17 -13.73 -7.61
CA LEU A 98 2.48 -14.72 -8.43
C LEU A 98 3.14 -14.76 -9.79
N GLU A 99 3.63 -15.92 -10.20
CA GLU A 99 4.19 -16.14 -11.54
C GLU A 99 3.09 -16.52 -12.53
N SER A 100 2.91 -15.69 -13.56
CA SER A 100 1.77 -15.77 -14.49
C SER A 100 1.71 -17.07 -15.29
N ARG A 101 2.84 -17.75 -15.52
CA ARG A 101 2.90 -18.99 -16.33
C ARG A 101 2.61 -20.25 -15.54
N THR A 102 2.99 -20.27 -14.27
CA THR A 102 2.97 -21.47 -13.42
C THR A 102 1.90 -21.40 -12.34
N ASP A 103 1.23 -20.24 -12.22
CA ASP A 103 0.37 -19.89 -11.10
C ASP A 103 1.05 -20.06 -9.72
N ARG A 104 2.40 -20.07 -9.71
CA ARG A 104 3.18 -20.27 -8.49
C ARG A 104 3.18 -18.99 -7.67
N VAL A 105 2.73 -19.10 -6.42
CA VAL A 105 2.81 -18.02 -5.43
C VAL A 105 4.03 -18.23 -4.54
N THR A 106 4.85 -17.19 -4.40
CA THR A 106 6.06 -17.19 -3.57
C THR A 106 6.02 -16.02 -2.60
N PRO A 107 6.21 -16.24 -1.28
CA PRO A 107 6.40 -15.14 -0.34
C PRO A 107 7.76 -14.49 -0.59
N LEU A 108 7.79 -13.15 -0.69
CA LEU A 108 9.04 -12.40 -0.84
C LEU A 108 9.51 -11.87 0.50
N LYS A 109 8.63 -11.16 1.22
CA LYS A 109 9.02 -10.39 2.40
C LYS A 109 7.84 -10.20 3.34
N ARG A 110 8.06 -10.39 4.64
CA ARG A 110 7.17 -9.85 5.68
C ARG A 110 7.29 -8.34 5.72
N LEU A 111 6.17 -7.67 5.57
CA LEU A 111 6.08 -6.24 5.72
C LEU A 111 5.98 -5.90 7.22
N PRO A 112 6.43 -4.70 7.63
CA PRO A 112 6.19 -4.21 8.97
C PRO A 112 4.72 -4.33 9.37
N ILE A 113 4.45 -4.39 10.68
CA ILE A 113 3.09 -4.32 11.19
C ILE A 113 2.59 -2.91 10.90
N PHE A 114 1.55 -2.81 10.08
CA PHE A 114 0.95 -1.53 9.69
C PHE A 114 -0.45 -1.43 10.30
N GLU A 115 -0.75 -0.29 10.90
CA GLU A 115 -2.10 0.00 11.35
C GLU A 115 -2.96 0.39 10.14
N GLY A 116 -3.84 -0.52 9.73
CA GLY A 116 -5.08 -0.19 9.04
C GLY A 116 -5.16 -0.35 7.51
N ARG A 117 -4.08 -0.32 6.73
CA ARG A 117 -4.16 -0.47 5.25
C ARG A 117 -3.02 -1.26 4.64
N LEU A 118 -3.35 -2.08 3.65
CA LEU A 118 -2.35 -2.74 2.80
C LEU A 118 -1.67 -1.69 1.92
N PRO A 119 -0.34 -1.77 1.74
CA PRO A 119 0.36 -0.85 0.87
C PRO A 119 -0.05 -1.06 -0.59
N SER A 120 -0.01 0.02 -1.35
CA SER A 120 -0.10 0.01 -2.81
C SER A 120 1.27 -0.18 -3.43
N PHE A 121 1.34 -0.88 -4.57
CA PHE A 121 2.60 -1.21 -5.24
C PHE A 121 2.71 -0.66 -6.66
N GLN A 122 3.94 -0.39 -7.12
CA GLN A 122 4.28 -0.14 -8.53
C GLN A 122 5.63 -0.78 -8.88
N VAL A 123 5.69 -1.58 -9.94
CA VAL A 123 6.96 -2.14 -10.43
C VAL A 123 7.72 -1.08 -11.22
N SER A 124 9.03 -1.02 -11.06
CA SER A 124 9.88 -0.14 -11.87
C SER A 124 9.84 -0.53 -13.35
N PRO A 125 10.11 0.41 -14.29
CA PRO A 125 10.11 0.09 -15.72
C PRO A 125 11.09 -1.03 -16.13
N ASP A 126 12.21 -1.18 -15.42
CA ASP A 126 13.18 -2.27 -15.62
C ASP A 126 12.75 -3.62 -15.00
N GLY A 127 11.63 -3.68 -14.28
CA GLY A 127 11.12 -4.88 -13.63
C GLY A 127 11.91 -5.34 -12.39
N LYS A 128 12.94 -4.61 -11.95
CA LYS A 128 13.87 -5.06 -10.90
C LYS A 128 13.50 -4.58 -9.50
N LYS A 129 12.66 -3.56 -9.38
CA LYS A 129 12.30 -2.93 -8.12
C LYS A 129 10.78 -2.81 -7.98
N LEU A 130 10.33 -2.80 -6.74
CA LEU A 130 8.95 -2.55 -6.38
C LEU A 130 8.92 -1.33 -5.47
N LEU A 131 8.15 -0.33 -5.88
CA LEU A 131 7.80 0.80 -5.04
C LEU A 131 6.58 0.42 -4.22
N SER A 132 6.66 0.58 -2.91
CA SER A 132 5.59 0.32 -1.97
C SER A 132 5.26 1.65 -1.27
N ARG A 133 3.97 1.98 -1.22
CA ARG A 133 3.44 3.15 -0.51
C ARG A 133 2.39 2.69 0.47
N GLY A 134 2.53 3.06 1.73
CA GLY A 134 1.54 2.79 2.76
C GLY A 134 1.43 3.93 3.75
N SER A 135 0.68 3.69 4.81
CA SER A 135 0.51 4.61 5.93
C SER A 135 0.36 3.82 7.22
N PHE A 136 0.74 4.42 8.35
CA PHE A 136 0.34 3.96 9.67
C PHE A 136 -0.87 4.77 10.12
N HIS A 137 -1.85 4.13 10.74
CA HIS A 137 -3.01 4.79 11.33
C HIS A 137 -2.86 4.86 12.85
N ILE A 138 -2.27 5.94 13.34
CA ILE A 138 -2.09 6.17 14.79
C ILE A 138 -3.37 6.80 15.36
N SER A 139 -3.96 7.76 14.65
CA SER A 139 -5.25 8.37 15.00
C SER A 139 -5.93 8.98 13.77
N ALA A 140 -7.14 9.53 13.93
CA ALA A 140 -7.79 10.26 12.84
C ALA A 140 -6.94 11.45 12.33
N ALA A 141 -6.22 12.13 13.22
CA ALA A 141 -5.36 13.26 12.87
C ALA A 141 -3.92 12.84 12.51
N GLU A 142 -3.47 11.66 12.92
CA GLU A 142 -2.09 11.20 12.75
C GLU A 142 -2.03 9.95 11.87
N ASN A 143 -1.72 10.15 10.58
CA ASN A 143 -1.64 9.09 9.58
C ASN A 143 -0.34 9.14 8.77
N PRO A 144 0.84 8.94 9.40
CA PRO A 144 2.12 9.08 8.70
C PRO A 144 2.20 8.10 7.54
N SER A 145 2.45 8.66 6.35
CA SER A 145 2.63 7.92 5.11
C SER A 145 4.10 7.63 4.86
N PHE A 146 4.39 6.45 4.31
CA PHE A 146 5.73 6.02 3.97
C PHE A 146 5.79 5.51 2.53
N VAL A 147 6.99 5.57 1.99
CA VAL A 147 7.35 5.01 0.69
C VAL A 147 8.63 4.23 0.87
N GLU A 148 8.68 3.01 0.34
CA GLU A 148 9.86 2.15 0.37
C GLU A 148 10.12 1.55 -1.03
N VAL A 149 11.38 1.20 -1.30
CA VAL A 149 11.78 0.50 -2.52
C VAL A 149 12.35 -0.86 -2.17
N VAL A 150 11.71 -1.90 -2.70
CA VAL A 150 12.10 -3.30 -2.54
C VAL A 150 12.83 -3.76 -3.80
N ASN A 151 14.03 -4.30 -3.65
CA ASN A 151 14.70 -5.01 -4.72
C ASN A 151 14.06 -6.40 -4.88
N LEU A 152 13.54 -6.70 -6.07
CA LEU A 152 12.72 -7.89 -6.31
C LEU A 152 13.52 -9.19 -6.40
N GLU A 153 14.82 -9.11 -6.68
CA GLU A 153 15.72 -10.27 -6.70
C GLU A 153 16.10 -10.72 -5.29
N THR A 154 16.40 -9.77 -4.42
CA THR A 154 16.87 -10.04 -3.05
C THR A 154 15.76 -9.98 -2.00
N ALA A 155 14.58 -9.48 -2.37
CA ALA A 155 13.48 -9.13 -1.47
C ALA A 155 13.88 -8.18 -0.31
N LYS A 156 14.97 -7.41 -0.49
CA LYS A 156 15.46 -6.45 0.51
C LYS A 156 15.00 -5.04 0.18
N VAL A 157 14.76 -4.25 1.22
CA VAL A 157 14.54 -2.81 1.09
C VAL A 157 15.89 -2.18 0.76
N THR A 158 15.98 -1.50 -0.38
CA THR A 158 17.24 -0.92 -0.88
C THR A 158 17.34 0.59 -0.66
N GLY A 159 16.23 1.25 -0.33
CA GLY A 159 16.26 2.66 0.04
C GLY A 159 14.91 3.34 -0.17
N LEU A 160 14.35 3.82 0.93
CA LEU A 160 13.43 4.94 1.13
C LEU A 160 12.67 4.63 2.43
N ALA A 161 12.91 5.44 3.44
CA ALA A 161 11.96 5.67 4.52
C ALA A 161 11.70 7.15 4.40
N TRP A 162 10.45 7.55 4.18
CA TRP A 162 10.08 8.97 4.09
C TRP A 162 10.64 9.77 5.28
N GLU A 163 10.79 9.13 6.45
CA GLU A 163 11.48 9.61 7.64
C GLU A 163 12.89 10.20 7.41
N LYS A 164 13.60 9.79 6.36
CA LYS A 164 14.93 10.33 6.01
C LYS A 164 14.88 11.55 5.08
N LEU A 165 13.72 11.83 4.50
CA LEU A 165 13.49 12.91 3.54
C LEU A 165 12.75 14.09 4.15
N ALA A 166 11.87 13.81 5.09
CA ALA A 166 11.31 14.81 5.98
C ALA A 166 12.40 15.21 6.97
N PRO A 167 12.90 16.46 6.98
CA PRO A 167 13.75 16.91 8.06
C PRO A 167 12.96 16.68 9.36
N SER A 168 13.49 15.87 10.28
CA SER A 168 12.92 15.73 11.62
C SER A 168 13.00 17.07 12.33
N GLN A 169 12.12 18.00 11.98
CA GLN A 169 11.96 19.23 12.73
C GLN A 169 11.35 18.84 14.07
N LYS A 170 11.91 19.39 15.13
CA LYS A 170 11.43 19.18 16.50
C LYS A 170 9.93 19.53 16.53
N GLY A 171 9.06 18.54 16.70
CA GLY A 171 7.60 18.69 16.69
C GLY A 171 6.89 17.39 16.30
N ARG A 172 5.56 17.31 16.49
CA ARG A 172 4.72 16.20 16.01
C ARG A 172 4.33 16.44 14.54
N LEU A 173 5.33 16.60 13.68
CA LEU A 173 5.09 16.66 12.24
C LEU A 173 4.82 15.24 11.74
N THR A 174 3.79 15.10 10.92
CA THR A 174 3.46 13.84 10.25
C THR A 174 3.39 14.02 8.75
N SER A 175 3.57 12.92 8.04
CA SER A 175 3.74 12.90 6.60
C SER A 175 2.50 12.45 5.87
N LEU A 176 2.16 13.18 4.81
CA LEU A 176 1.13 12.77 3.88
C LEU A 176 1.76 12.50 2.52
N VAL A 177 1.50 11.33 1.94
CA VAL A 177 1.92 11.01 0.56
C VAL A 177 0.69 10.82 -0.31
N GLN A 178 0.47 11.76 -1.24
CA GLN A 178 -0.68 11.73 -2.12
C GLN A 178 -0.43 10.83 -3.34
N GLY A 179 0.78 10.87 -3.90
CA GLY A 179 1.10 10.19 -5.14
C GLY A 179 2.56 9.78 -5.22
N VAL A 180 2.81 8.66 -5.90
CA VAL A 180 4.16 8.18 -6.22
C VAL A 180 4.19 7.68 -7.65
N CYS A 181 5.29 7.86 -8.36
CA CYS A 181 5.52 7.18 -9.64
C CYS A 181 7.01 7.03 -9.97
N TRP A 182 7.31 6.00 -10.75
CA TRP A 182 8.65 5.77 -11.30
C TRP A 182 8.90 6.66 -12.50
N LEU A 183 10.07 7.30 -12.54
CA LEU A 183 10.58 7.84 -13.80
C LEU A 183 11.03 6.69 -14.71
N ARG A 184 11.09 6.97 -16.02
CA ARG A 184 11.46 5.99 -17.06
C ARG A 184 12.85 5.37 -16.86
N ASP A 185 13.74 6.07 -16.14
CA ASP A 185 15.10 5.61 -15.85
C ASP A 185 15.18 4.43 -14.87
N SER A 186 14.05 4.04 -14.24
CA SER A 186 13.98 2.99 -13.19
C SER A 186 14.87 3.23 -11.97
N ARG A 187 15.39 4.44 -11.83
CA ARG A 187 16.33 4.86 -10.80
C ARG A 187 15.76 6.00 -9.97
N THR A 188 14.88 6.79 -10.54
CA THR A 188 14.30 7.95 -9.87
C THR A 188 12.81 7.71 -9.60
N VAL A 189 12.36 8.09 -8.42
CA VAL A 189 10.93 8.11 -8.05
C VAL A 189 10.52 9.54 -7.78
N ALA A 190 9.37 9.93 -8.32
CA ALA A 190 8.68 11.16 -7.94
C ALA A 190 7.67 10.84 -6.84
N ILE A 191 7.75 11.56 -5.72
CA ILE A 191 6.81 11.47 -4.61
C ILE A 191 6.16 12.84 -4.43
N SER A 192 4.83 12.91 -4.44
CA SER A 192 4.13 14.07 -3.92
C SER A 192 3.78 13.83 -2.47
N GLY A 193 4.33 14.69 -1.61
CA GLY A 193 4.02 14.67 -0.20
C GLY A 193 3.99 16.06 0.42
N ALA A 194 3.44 16.10 1.62
CA ALA A 194 3.35 17.26 2.48
C ALA A 194 3.67 16.83 3.92
N GLU A 195 4.05 17.80 4.74
CA GLU A 195 4.23 17.65 6.19
C GLU A 195 3.21 18.54 6.87
N TYR A 196 2.59 18.06 7.94
CA TYR A 196 1.67 18.85 8.74
C TYR A 196 1.90 18.63 10.23
N ASP A 197 1.62 19.66 11.03
CA ASP A 197 1.74 19.60 12.48
C ASP A 197 0.46 19.06 13.11
N ILE A 198 0.55 17.90 13.76
CA ILE A 198 -0.60 17.27 14.43
C ILE A 198 -1.14 18.18 15.54
N SER A 199 -0.30 18.98 16.21
CA SER A 199 -0.75 19.87 17.28
C SER A 199 -1.69 20.98 16.79
N SER A 200 -1.67 21.29 15.49
CA SER A 200 -2.65 22.21 14.90
C SER A 200 -4.08 21.66 14.95
N PHE A 201 -4.24 20.33 15.06
CA PHE A 201 -5.54 19.67 15.19
C PHE A 201 -6.02 19.57 16.66
N ASP A 202 -5.12 19.59 17.63
CA ASP A 202 -5.46 19.51 19.07
C ASP A 202 -6.26 20.73 19.55
N ASN A 203 -6.15 21.88 18.86
CA ASN A 203 -6.87 23.12 19.20
C ASN A 203 -8.23 23.26 18.48
N ALA A 204 -8.62 22.32 17.62
CA ALA A 204 -9.87 22.39 16.85
C ALA A 204 -11.10 21.88 17.65
N THR A 205 -11.07 21.96 18.98
CA THR A 205 -11.95 21.20 19.88
C THR A 205 -13.37 21.74 20.06
N ASP A 206 -13.73 22.91 19.53
CA ASP A 206 -15.04 23.51 19.83
C ASP A 206 -15.96 23.55 18.59
N SER A 207 -16.70 22.46 18.40
CA SER A 207 -17.99 22.35 17.69
C SER A 207 -18.08 22.62 16.18
N ASN A 208 -17.09 23.25 15.54
CA ASN A 208 -17.05 23.39 14.09
C ASN A 208 -16.03 22.41 13.51
N TRP A 209 -16.46 21.15 13.31
CA TRP A 209 -15.70 20.12 12.57
C TRP A 209 -15.46 20.46 11.10
N GLU A 210 -15.84 21.65 10.64
CA GLU A 210 -15.17 22.33 9.55
C GLU A 210 -13.75 22.71 10.00
N ILE A 211 -12.95 21.68 10.32
CA ILE A 211 -11.51 21.79 10.23
C ILE A 211 -11.29 22.28 8.81
N GLU A 212 -10.84 23.53 8.65
CA GLU A 212 -10.21 23.96 7.42
C GLU A 212 -8.99 23.05 7.26
N ILE A 213 -9.24 21.87 6.70
CA ILE A 213 -8.29 20.94 6.10
C ILE A 213 -7.35 21.89 5.33
N PRO A 214 -6.14 22.18 5.86
CA PRO A 214 -5.29 23.29 5.40
C PRO A 214 -5.32 23.30 3.89
N ARG A 215 -5.59 24.42 3.21
CA ARG A 215 -5.85 24.39 1.76
C ARG A 215 -4.65 23.77 1.03
N PHE A 216 -4.74 22.47 0.80
CA PHE A 216 -3.58 21.57 0.68
C PHE A 216 -2.66 21.79 -0.53
N PRO A 217 -3.07 22.35 -1.70
CA PRO A 217 -2.17 22.30 -2.85
C PRO A 217 -0.89 23.14 -2.68
N GLN A 218 -0.89 24.16 -1.82
CA GLN A 218 0.32 24.99 -1.60
C GLN A 218 1.37 24.31 -0.71
N GLU A 219 0.98 23.32 0.10
CA GLU A 219 1.87 22.64 1.04
C GLU A 219 2.55 21.41 0.42
N PHE A 220 1.95 20.86 -0.64
CA PHE A 220 2.56 19.75 -1.36
C PHE A 220 3.80 20.16 -2.15
N SER A 221 4.79 19.29 -2.13
CA SER A 221 5.94 19.34 -3.03
C SER A 221 6.09 18.01 -3.74
N ILE A 222 6.63 18.04 -4.97
CA ILE A 222 7.17 16.84 -5.60
C ILE A 222 8.65 16.72 -5.23
N TYR A 223 9.00 15.56 -4.68
CA TYR A 223 10.35 15.15 -4.33
C TYR A 223 10.81 14.11 -5.35
N LEU A 224 11.93 14.37 -6.03
CA LEU A 224 12.59 13.40 -6.88
C LEU A 224 13.70 12.74 -6.07
N ILE A 225 13.64 11.42 -5.93
CA ILE A 225 14.60 10.67 -5.12
C ILE A 225 15.29 9.61 -5.98
N ASP A 226 16.62 9.56 -5.88
CA ASP A 226 17.43 8.49 -6.42
C ASP A 226 17.30 7.25 -5.54
N THR A 227 16.76 6.16 -6.07
CA THR A 227 16.46 4.94 -5.30
C THR A 227 17.68 4.09 -4.99
N VAL A 228 18.83 4.36 -5.62
CA VAL A 228 20.09 3.64 -5.34
C VAL A 228 20.76 4.23 -4.11
N THR A 229 20.77 5.56 -4.02
CA THR A 229 21.43 6.31 -2.93
C THR A 229 20.46 6.71 -1.82
N GLY A 230 19.16 6.69 -2.08
CA GLY A 230 18.11 7.22 -1.20
C GLY A 230 18.12 8.75 -1.07
N LYS A 231 18.89 9.46 -1.90
CA LYS A 231 19.06 10.92 -1.78
C LYS A 231 18.01 11.69 -2.58
N LEU A 232 17.50 12.77 -1.98
CA LEU A 232 16.72 13.78 -2.67
C LEU A 232 17.61 14.44 -3.74
N THR A 233 17.20 14.34 -5.00
CA THR A 233 17.90 14.96 -6.13
C THR A 233 17.27 16.30 -6.53
N ARG A 234 15.96 16.46 -6.33
CA ARG A 234 15.23 17.69 -6.63
C ARG A 234 13.95 17.81 -5.82
N ARG A 235 13.59 19.04 -5.45
CA ARG A 235 12.27 19.41 -4.91
C ARG A 235 11.58 20.41 -5.83
N ILE A 236 10.28 20.23 -6.03
CA ILE A 236 9.41 21.13 -6.81
C ILE A 236 8.27 21.56 -5.89
N ALA A 237 8.34 22.79 -5.37
CA ALA A 237 7.35 23.32 -4.43
C ALA A 237 6.01 23.62 -5.13
N GLY A 238 4.90 23.44 -4.41
CA GLY A 238 3.53 23.70 -4.90
C GLY A 238 2.99 22.66 -5.88
N ALA A 239 3.70 21.54 -6.08
CA ALA A 239 3.29 20.47 -6.98
C ALA A 239 2.72 19.27 -6.20
N SER A 240 1.51 18.85 -6.56
CA SER A 240 0.72 17.86 -5.79
C SER A 240 0.42 16.54 -6.50
N SER A 241 0.76 16.40 -7.79
CA SER A 241 0.39 15.21 -8.56
C SER A 241 1.47 14.85 -9.58
N PRO A 242 2.36 13.91 -9.26
CA PRO A 242 3.36 13.46 -10.21
C PRO A 242 2.66 12.55 -11.24
N SER A 243 2.92 12.80 -12.53
CA SER A 243 2.46 11.95 -13.62
C SER A 243 3.68 11.45 -14.39
N CYS A 244 4.05 10.20 -14.16
CA CYS A 244 5.09 9.53 -14.91
C CYS A 244 4.43 8.67 -16.00
N ARG A 245 4.38 9.19 -17.23
CA ARG A 245 3.95 8.46 -18.43
C ARG A 245 5.14 8.26 -19.36
#